data_AF-A0A7V7CWT1-F1
#
_entry.id   AF-A0A7V7CWT1-F1
#
_cell.length_a   1.000
_cell.length_b   1.000
_cell.length_c   1.000
_cell.angle_alpha   90.00
_cell.angle_beta   90.00
_cell.angle_gamma   90.00
#
_symmetry.space_group_name_H-M   'P 1'
#
loop_
_entity.id
_entity.type
_entity.pdbx_description
1 polymer ?
#
loop_
_entity_poly.entity_id
_entity_poly.type
_entity_poly.pdbx_seq_one_letter_code
_entity_poly.pdbx_strand_id
1 'polypeptide(L)'
;MNLNKRVLFSGGLALGLTLMATMGMAQEAAPVADAAATPPPTLDKADTAWMLTSVALVLLMTIPGLALFYAGMVRKKNVLATMMQCFGITALVTVLWPVIGYSLAFTDGNAYIGDLSRLFLNGITVSKDNLFPGSTIPESVGMMFQMTFAIITPALIVGSFADRFKFSALMLFITGWSLLVYSPVCHWVWASTGFLNKAGVLDFAGGTVVHINAGVAGLVGCLVVGKRKGYGVENFSPHNVGYALIGASLLWVGWFGFNA
;
A
#
# COMPACT_ATOMS: atom_id res chain seq x y z
N MET A 1 -33.23 -29.76 33.53
CA MET A 1 -31.86 -29.19 33.56
C MET A 1 -31.61 -28.52 32.20
N ASN A 2 -31.18 -27.25 32.15
CA ASN A 2 -30.73 -26.48 30.95
C ASN A 2 -31.62 -25.37 30.35
N LEU A 3 -32.21 -24.46 31.15
CA LEU A 3 -32.71 -23.18 30.61
C LEU A 3 -32.05 -21.92 31.21
N ASN A 4 -31.44 -21.99 32.40
CA ASN A 4 -30.92 -20.79 33.10
C ASN A 4 -29.50 -20.33 32.73
N LYS A 5 -28.74 -21.05 31.90
CA LYS A 5 -27.35 -20.66 31.57
C LYS A 5 -27.23 -19.72 30.35
N ARG A 6 -28.25 -19.60 29.49
CA ARG A 6 -28.19 -18.78 28.27
C ARG A 6 -28.56 -17.30 28.49
N VAL A 7 -29.38 -16.99 29.50
CA VAL A 7 -29.80 -15.60 29.79
C VAL A 7 -28.72 -14.83 30.55
N LEU A 8 -27.95 -15.50 31.42
CA LEU A 8 -26.83 -14.88 32.14
C LEU A 8 -25.65 -14.50 31.22
N PHE A 9 -25.42 -15.25 30.14
CA PHE A 9 -24.33 -14.95 29.19
C PHE A 9 -24.68 -13.83 28.21
N SER A 10 -25.97 -13.56 27.97
CA SER A 10 -26.43 -12.49 27.08
C SER A 10 -26.56 -11.15 27.80
N GLY A 11 -26.91 -11.14 29.08
CA GLY A 11 -26.95 -9.91 29.90
C GLY A 11 -25.58 -9.30 30.21
N GLY A 12 -24.55 -10.14 30.43
CA GLY A 12 -23.20 -9.66 30.74
C GLY A 12 -22.47 -9.04 29.54
N LEU A 13 -22.75 -9.51 28.32
CA LEU A 13 -22.12 -9.01 27.10
C LEU A 13 -22.71 -7.65 26.66
N ALA A 14 -24.00 -7.43 26.90
CA ALA A 14 -24.66 -6.16 26.63
C ALA A 14 -24.24 -5.05 27.61
N LEU A 15 -24.04 -5.39 28.89
CA LEU A 15 -23.59 -4.43 29.91
C LEU A 15 -22.13 -4.02 29.73
N GLY A 16 -21.27 -4.96 29.30
CA GLY A 16 -19.86 -4.70 28.98
C GLY A 16 -19.67 -3.79 27.76
N LEU A 17 -20.53 -3.89 26.76
CA LEU A 17 -20.49 -3.02 25.58
C LEU A 17 -20.95 -1.58 25.87
N THR A 18 -21.89 -1.39 26.80
CA THR A 18 -22.35 -0.05 27.20
C THR A 18 -21.41 0.67 28.17
N LEU A 19 -20.67 -0.06 29.03
CA LEU A 19 -19.68 0.57 29.93
C LEU A 19 -18.39 1.02 29.22
N MET A 20 -18.00 0.38 28.12
CA MET A 20 -16.90 0.86 27.29
C MET A 20 -17.27 2.09 26.43
N ALA A 21 -18.56 2.36 26.21
CA ALA A 21 -19.02 3.50 25.44
C ALA A 21 -19.05 4.82 26.24
N THR A 22 -19.06 4.76 27.58
CA THR A 22 -19.19 5.96 28.43
C THR A 22 -17.88 6.44 29.07
N MET A 23 -16.79 5.67 29.04
CA MET A 23 -15.47 6.14 29.49
C MET A 23 -14.73 6.99 28.45
N GLY A 24 -15.27 7.15 27.24
CA GLY A 24 -14.69 7.97 26.16
C GLY A 24 -15.17 9.42 26.08
N MET A 25 -15.99 9.90 27.03
CA MET A 25 -16.68 11.20 26.93
C MET A 25 -16.49 12.09 28.16
N ALA A 26 -15.26 12.16 28.69
CA ALA A 26 -14.89 13.19 29.66
C ALA A 26 -13.42 13.57 29.49
N GLN A 27 -13.09 14.20 28.35
CA GLN A 27 -11.87 14.99 28.25
C GLN A 27 -12.22 16.43 28.60
N GLU A 28 -11.89 16.80 29.83
CA GLU A 28 -11.95 18.17 30.32
C GLU A 28 -11.07 19.04 29.42
N ALA A 29 -11.68 20.06 28.79
CA ALA A 29 -11.00 20.94 27.86
C ALA A 29 -9.99 21.79 28.63
N ALA A 30 -8.70 21.42 28.53
CA ALA A 30 -7.60 22.26 28.98
C ALA A 30 -7.60 23.58 28.17
N PRO A 31 -7.26 24.71 28.79
CA PRO A 31 -7.22 25.99 28.10
C PRO A 31 -6.21 25.92 26.96
N VAL A 32 -6.64 26.37 25.78
CA VAL A 32 -5.80 26.48 24.57
C VAL A 32 -4.72 27.52 24.87
N ALA A 33 -3.53 27.05 25.24
CA ALA A 33 -2.34 27.87 25.18
C ALA A 33 -2.12 28.27 23.71
N ASP A 34 -1.88 29.56 23.47
CA ASP A 34 -1.45 30.07 22.18
C ASP A 34 -0.37 29.15 21.62
N ALA A 35 -0.68 28.46 20.51
CA ALA A 35 0.24 27.57 19.85
C ALA A 35 1.39 28.43 19.30
N ALA A 36 2.49 28.50 20.05
CA ALA A 36 3.75 29.00 19.54
C ALA A 36 4.00 28.33 18.18
N ALA A 37 4.19 29.13 17.14
CA ALA A 37 4.41 28.64 15.79
C ALA A 37 5.49 27.55 15.82
N THR A 38 5.11 26.33 15.46
CA THR A 38 6.03 25.19 15.44
C THR A 38 7.19 25.56 14.53
N PRO A 39 8.45 25.48 15.00
CA PRO A 39 9.59 25.77 14.14
C PRO A 39 9.53 24.88 12.89
N PRO A 40 10.03 25.39 11.74
CA PRO A 40 10.03 24.62 10.50
C PRO A 40 10.71 23.26 10.74
N PRO A 41 10.19 22.17 10.14
CA PRO A 41 10.75 20.85 10.36
C PRO A 41 12.23 20.85 9.97
N THR A 42 13.05 20.29 10.85
CA THR A 42 14.47 20.06 10.62
C THR A 42 14.71 18.57 10.45
N LEU A 43 15.80 18.21 9.76
CA LEU A 43 16.16 16.82 9.55
C LEU A 43 16.36 16.09 10.88
N ASP A 44 15.66 14.98 11.05
CA ASP A 44 15.78 14.10 12.21
C ASP A 44 16.40 12.75 11.81
N LYS A 45 17.45 12.35 12.53
CA LYS A 45 18.21 11.11 12.23
C LYS A 45 17.46 9.85 12.65
N ALA A 46 16.69 9.91 13.74
CA ALA A 46 15.89 8.78 14.22
C ALA A 46 14.71 8.53 13.27
N ASP A 47 14.02 9.58 12.85
CA ASP A 47 12.95 9.47 11.84
C ASP A 47 13.51 8.91 10.53
N THR A 48 14.67 9.41 10.08
CA THR A 48 15.34 8.89 8.88
C THR A 48 15.70 7.40 9.01
N ALA A 49 16.23 6.97 10.16
CA ALA A 49 16.61 5.58 10.41
C ALA A 49 15.39 4.64 10.47
N TRP A 50 14.30 5.10 11.09
CA TRP A 50 13.03 4.39 11.09
C TRP A 50 12.50 4.25 9.67
N MET A 51 12.49 5.33 8.89
CA MET A 51 11.97 5.30 7.52
C MET A 51 12.77 4.38 6.59
N LEU A 52 14.09 4.33 6.71
CA LEU A 52 14.92 3.37 5.97
C LEU A 52 14.63 1.92 6.38
N THR A 53 14.37 1.68 7.66
CA THR A 53 13.93 0.38 8.16
C THR A 53 12.56 0.01 7.59
N SER A 54 11.62 0.96 7.57
CA SER A 54 10.30 0.81 6.98
C SER A 54 10.37 0.50 5.48
N VAL A 55 11.28 1.13 4.71
CA VAL A 55 11.51 0.76 3.30
C VAL A 55 11.84 -0.73 3.16
N ALA A 56 12.76 -1.25 3.99
CA ALA A 56 13.14 -2.67 3.94
C ALA A 56 11.96 -3.59 4.33
N LEU A 57 11.19 -3.23 5.36
CA LEU A 57 10.01 -3.96 5.80
C LEU A 57 8.91 -3.99 4.73
N VAL A 58 8.62 -2.87 4.08
CA VAL A 58 7.59 -2.82 3.03
C VAL A 58 8.07 -3.51 1.76
N LEU A 59 9.36 -3.42 1.39
CA LEU A 59 9.88 -4.19 0.27
C LEU A 59 9.76 -5.71 0.52
N LEU A 60 10.01 -6.14 1.76
CA LEU A 60 9.83 -7.54 2.20
C LEU A 60 8.39 -8.04 2.01
N MET A 61 7.40 -7.14 2.15
CA MET A 61 6.00 -7.45 1.85
C MET A 61 5.81 -7.91 0.42
N THR A 62 6.53 -7.37 -0.56
CA THR A 62 6.41 -7.82 -1.97
C THR A 62 7.32 -9.01 -2.24
N ILE A 63 8.61 -8.88 -1.87
CA ILE A 63 9.65 -9.88 -2.12
C ILE A 63 10.28 -10.30 -0.77
N PRO A 64 9.96 -11.49 -0.23
CA PRO A 64 9.16 -12.56 -0.83
C PRO A 64 7.69 -12.64 -0.36
N GLY A 65 7.18 -11.74 0.49
CA GLY A 65 5.89 -11.90 1.16
C GLY A 65 4.71 -12.21 0.22
N LEU A 66 4.38 -11.28 -0.66
CA LEU A 66 3.26 -11.37 -1.60
C LEU A 66 3.51 -12.45 -2.66
N ALA A 67 4.76 -12.57 -3.11
CA ALA A 67 5.18 -13.60 -4.05
C ALA A 67 4.88 -15.01 -3.49
N LEU A 68 5.24 -15.28 -2.23
CA LEU A 68 4.95 -16.54 -1.55
C LEU A 68 3.45 -16.70 -1.27
N PHE A 69 2.78 -15.62 -0.87
CA PHE A 69 1.35 -15.62 -0.60
C PHE A 69 0.56 -16.10 -1.82
N TYR A 70 0.76 -15.47 -2.98
CA TYR A 70 0.11 -15.88 -4.22
C TYR A 70 0.62 -17.23 -4.75
N ALA A 71 1.93 -17.50 -4.68
CA ALA A 71 2.49 -18.78 -5.10
C ALA A 71 1.88 -19.98 -4.36
N GLY A 72 1.56 -19.82 -3.08
CA GLY A 72 0.90 -20.85 -2.28
C GLY A 72 -0.55 -21.10 -2.69
N MET A 73 -1.25 -20.05 -3.14
CA MET A 73 -2.68 -20.10 -3.52
C MET A 73 -2.93 -20.53 -4.97
N VAL A 74 -1.93 -20.43 -5.84
CA VAL A 74 -2.03 -20.90 -7.24
C VAL A 74 -1.74 -22.39 -7.36
N ARG A 75 -2.00 -22.95 -8.53
CA ARG A 75 -1.67 -24.34 -8.88
C ARG A 75 -0.17 -24.50 -9.08
N LYS A 76 0.35 -25.71 -8.82
CA LYS A 76 1.78 -26.05 -8.93
C LYS A 76 2.44 -25.55 -10.22
N LYS A 77 1.75 -25.72 -11.35
CA LYS A 77 2.26 -25.34 -12.69
C LYS A 77 2.49 -23.83 -12.86
N ASN A 78 1.92 -22.99 -12.00
CA ASN A 78 1.95 -21.53 -12.11
C ASN A 78 2.71 -20.83 -10.97
N VAL A 79 3.26 -21.61 -10.02
CA VAL A 79 4.06 -21.10 -8.89
C VAL A 79 5.20 -20.22 -9.40
N LEU A 80 6.03 -20.76 -10.29
CA LEU A 80 7.17 -20.03 -10.84
C LEU A 80 6.73 -18.77 -11.59
N ALA A 81 5.68 -18.87 -12.41
CA ALA A 81 5.16 -17.73 -13.15
C ALA A 81 4.69 -16.62 -12.20
N THR A 82 3.98 -16.96 -11.13
CA THR A 82 3.44 -16.01 -10.14
C THR A 82 4.56 -15.30 -9.37
N MET A 83 5.59 -16.04 -8.96
CA MET A 83 6.77 -15.46 -8.31
C MET A 83 7.53 -14.52 -9.25
N MET A 84 7.72 -14.93 -10.52
CA MET A 84 8.37 -14.10 -11.54
C MET A 84 7.58 -12.85 -11.89
N GLN A 85 6.25 -12.90 -11.84
CA GLN A 85 5.40 -11.72 -12.03
C GLN A 85 5.60 -10.70 -10.91
N CYS A 86 5.62 -11.12 -9.64
CA CYS A 86 5.87 -10.24 -8.50
C CYS A 86 7.28 -9.62 -8.55
N PHE A 87 8.29 -10.44 -8.87
CA PHE A 87 9.67 -9.96 -9.03
C PHE A 87 9.83 -9.00 -10.21
N GLY A 88 9.22 -9.33 -11.36
CA GLY A 88 9.24 -8.49 -12.55
C GLY A 88 8.57 -7.14 -12.33
N ILE A 89 7.44 -7.10 -11.63
CA ILE A 89 6.78 -5.84 -11.22
C ILE A 89 7.69 -5.02 -10.31
N THR A 90 8.30 -5.67 -9.32
CA THR A 90 9.24 -5.01 -8.40
C THR A 90 10.36 -4.32 -9.18
N ALA A 91 11.03 -5.06 -10.08
CA ALA A 91 12.10 -4.52 -10.91
C ALA A 91 11.62 -3.39 -11.83
N LEU A 92 10.48 -3.57 -12.50
CA LEU A 92 9.90 -2.57 -13.41
C LEU A 92 9.58 -1.27 -12.68
N VAL A 93 8.86 -1.34 -11.56
CA VAL A 93 8.42 -0.15 -10.82
C VAL A 93 9.59 0.54 -10.12
N THR A 94 10.61 -0.20 -9.68
CA THR A 94 11.84 0.37 -9.12
C THR A 94 12.55 1.30 -10.11
N VAL A 95 12.42 1.06 -11.41
CA VAL A 95 12.94 1.95 -12.45
C VAL A 95 11.92 3.04 -12.80
N LEU A 96 10.66 2.67 -12.99
CA LEU A 96 9.60 3.58 -13.44
C LEU A 96 9.33 4.72 -12.46
N TRP A 97 9.38 4.41 -11.16
CA TRP A 97 9.08 5.36 -10.08
C TRP A 97 10.06 6.55 -10.06
N PRO A 98 11.39 6.36 -9.91
CA PRO A 98 12.33 7.48 -9.92
C PRO A 98 12.45 8.18 -11.27
N VAL A 99 12.18 7.49 -12.38
CA VAL A 99 12.21 8.12 -13.71
C VAL A 99 11.10 9.14 -13.89
N ILE A 100 9.87 8.81 -13.48
CA ILE A 100 8.70 9.67 -13.73
C ILE A 100 7.59 9.53 -12.68
N GLY A 101 7.36 8.34 -12.14
CA GLY A 101 6.21 8.08 -11.25
C GLY A 101 6.18 8.94 -10.00
N TYR A 102 7.34 9.20 -9.39
CA TYR A 102 7.50 10.08 -8.23
C TYR A 102 7.12 11.53 -8.56
N SER A 103 7.57 12.03 -9.71
CA SER A 103 7.26 13.40 -10.16
C SER A 103 5.75 13.59 -10.31
N LEU A 104 5.08 12.66 -10.99
CA LEU A 104 3.63 12.72 -11.19
C LEU A 104 2.83 12.60 -9.89
N ALA A 105 3.41 11.99 -8.84
CA ALA A 105 2.75 11.76 -7.57
C ALA A 105 2.92 12.93 -6.58
N PHE A 106 4.13 13.48 -6.43
CA PHE A 106 4.47 14.34 -5.28
C PHE A 106 4.94 15.77 -5.61
N THR A 107 4.93 16.17 -6.88
CA THR A 107 5.22 17.57 -7.27
C THR A 107 3.95 18.42 -7.31
N ASP A 108 4.11 19.74 -7.35
CA ASP A 108 3.01 20.69 -7.14
C ASP A 108 1.91 20.60 -8.22
N GLY A 109 2.28 20.51 -9.50
CA GLY A 109 1.36 20.23 -10.61
C GLY A 109 -0.01 20.94 -10.53
N ASN A 110 -1.09 20.16 -10.55
CA ASN A 110 -2.46 20.61 -10.33
C ASN A 110 -3.22 19.60 -9.45
N ALA A 111 -4.49 19.85 -9.14
CA ALA A 111 -5.27 19.02 -8.21
C ALA A 111 -5.39 17.51 -8.56
N TYR A 112 -5.10 17.12 -9.80
CA TYR A 112 -5.24 15.75 -10.30
C TYR A 112 -3.91 15.04 -10.59
N ILE A 113 -2.82 15.77 -10.81
CA ILE A 113 -1.53 15.17 -11.16
C ILE A 113 -0.40 16.17 -10.91
N GLY A 114 0.76 15.66 -10.49
CA GLY A 114 2.00 16.41 -10.44
C GLY A 114 2.50 16.84 -11.82
N ASP A 115 3.58 17.60 -11.83
CA ASP A 115 4.35 17.99 -13.01
C ASP A 115 5.58 17.08 -13.22
N LEU A 116 6.48 17.50 -14.12
CA LEU A 116 7.69 16.77 -14.50
C LEU A 116 8.97 17.37 -13.89
N SER A 117 8.87 18.23 -12.88
CA SER A 117 10.02 18.89 -12.25
C SER A 117 10.97 17.93 -11.52
N ARG A 118 10.49 16.73 -11.15
CA ARG A 118 11.29 15.65 -10.54
C ARG A 118 11.55 14.48 -11.49
N LEU A 119 11.43 14.69 -12.81
CA LEU A 119 11.79 13.67 -13.80
C LEU A 119 13.27 13.26 -13.61
N PHE A 120 13.55 11.95 -13.62
CA PHE A 120 14.88 11.39 -13.28
C PHE A 120 15.44 11.90 -11.94
N LEU A 121 14.58 12.13 -10.95
CA LEU A 121 14.94 12.70 -9.65
C LEU A 121 15.62 14.07 -9.75
N ASN A 122 15.29 14.86 -10.78
CA ASN A 122 15.92 16.16 -10.99
C ASN A 122 15.84 17.04 -9.72
N GLY A 123 16.99 17.57 -9.31
CA GLY A 123 17.11 18.42 -8.13
C GLY A 123 17.18 17.68 -6.78
N ILE A 124 17.19 16.34 -6.77
CA ILE A 124 17.54 15.51 -5.60
C ILE A 124 18.95 14.96 -5.83
N THR A 125 19.92 15.43 -5.04
CA THR A 125 21.32 14.99 -5.12
C THR A 125 21.91 14.84 -3.72
N VAL A 126 23.05 14.16 -3.60
CA VAL A 126 23.76 14.02 -2.31
C VAL A 126 24.07 15.39 -1.68
N SER A 127 24.35 16.41 -2.50
CA SER A 127 24.67 17.77 -2.03
C SER A 127 23.44 18.66 -1.85
N LYS A 128 22.26 18.23 -2.35
CA LYS A 128 21.02 18.99 -2.33
C LYS A 128 19.85 18.02 -2.22
N ASP A 129 19.53 17.66 -0.99
CA ASP A 129 18.38 16.83 -0.64
C ASP A 129 17.53 17.61 0.35
N ASN A 130 16.36 18.06 -0.10
CA ASN A 130 15.44 18.81 0.75
C ASN A 130 14.75 17.84 1.73
N LEU A 131 13.91 18.36 2.62
CA LEU A 131 13.00 17.51 3.37
C LEU A 131 11.83 17.07 2.49
N PHE A 132 11.39 15.83 2.67
CA PHE A 132 10.15 15.36 2.07
C PHE A 132 8.98 16.23 2.62
N PRO A 133 8.03 16.67 1.79
CA PRO A 133 7.02 17.65 2.19
C PRO A 133 6.27 17.27 3.48
N GLY A 134 6.23 18.20 4.44
CA GLY A 134 5.54 18.00 5.72
C GLY A 134 6.22 17.02 6.68
N SER A 135 7.49 16.69 6.47
CA SER A 135 8.22 15.71 7.28
C SER A 135 9.60 16.19 7.73
N THR A 136 10.26 15.37 8.55
CA THR A 136 11.61 15.55 9.09
C THR A 136 12.65 14.65 8.41
N ILE A 137 12.28 13.97 7.32
CA ILE A 137 13.16 13.04 6.58
C ILE A 137 13.62 13.64 5.25
N PRO A 138 14.79 13.20 4.71
CA PRO A 138 15.21 13.60 3.37
C PRO A 138 14.21 13.20 2.28
N GLU A 139 14.11 14.02 1.24
CA GLU A 139 13.24 13.79 0.07
C GLU A 139 13.61 12.47 -0.62
N SER A 140 14.90 12.15 -0.72
CA SER A 140 15.37 10.86 -1.23
C SER A 140 14.83 9.65 -0.45
N VAL A 141 14.74 9.75 0.88
CA VAL A 141 14.23 8.68 1.75
C VAL A 141 12.72 8.57 1.63
N GLY A 142 11.99 9.71 1.61
CA GLY A 142 10.56 9.73 1.34
C GLY A 142 10.23 9.13 -0.03
N MET A 143 10.99 9.46 -1.07
CA MET A 143 10.84 8.88 -2.41
C MET A 143 11.03 7.36 -2.41
N MET A 144 12.07 6.85 -1.74
CA MET A 144 12.31 5.40 -1.61
C MET A 144 11.20 4.70 -0.84
N PHE A 145 10.70 5.32 0.23
CA PHE A 145 9.58 4.77 0.99
C PHE A 145 8.34 4.67 0.12
N GLN A 146 7.95 5.75 -0.55
CA GLN A 146 6.80 5.78 -1.44
C GLN A 146 6.93 4.81 -2.64
N MET A 147 8.16 4.57 -3.11
CA MET A 147 8.44 3.56 -4.14
C MET A 147 7.96 2.16 -3.72
N THR A 148 8.06 1.81 -2.44
CA THR A 148 7.63 0.49 -1.96
C THR A 148 6.11 0.30 -2.06
N PHE A 149 5.32 1.37 -1.86
CA PHE A 149 3.87 1.39 -2.06
C PHE A 149 3.55 1.29 -3.56
N ALA A 150 4.30 2.03 -4.39
CA ALA A 150 4.19 1.96 -5.84
C ALA A 150 4.49 0.56 -6.38
N ILE A 151 5.38 -0.20 -5.74
CA ILE A 151 5.72 -1.59 -6.08
C ILE A 151 4.61 -2.55 -5.66
N ILE A 152 4.19 -2.52 -4.39
CA ILE A 152 3.28 -3.54 -3.86
C ILE A 152 1.87 -3.42 -4.46
N THR A 153 1.42 -2.20 -4.76
CA THR A 153 0.07 -1.96 -5.27
C THR A 153 -0.24 -2.70 -6.57
N PRO A 154 0.53 -2.52 -7.67
CA PRO A 154 0.33 -3.30 -8.89
C PRO A 154 0.58 -4.81 -8.69
N ALA A 155 1.46 -5.18 -7.76
CA ALA A 155 1.71 -6.59 -7.45
C ALA A 155 0.48 -7.28 -6.82
N LEU A 156 -0.33 -6.55 -6.02
CA LEU A 156 -1.61 -7.05 -5.49
C LEU A 156 -2.62 -7.40 -6.61
N ILE A 157 -2.55 -6.71 -7.74
CA ILE A 157 -3.42 -6.97 -8.89
C ILE A 157 -3.13 -8.37 -9.47
N VAL A 158 -1.88 -8.83 -9.45
CA VAL A 158 -1.46 -10.11 -10.07
C VAL A 158 -2.23 -11.30 -9.52
N GLY A 159 -2.54 -11.31 -8.22
CA GLY A 159 -3.31 -12.39 -7.59
C GLY A 159 -4.67 -12.60 -8.24
N SER A 160 -5.27 -11.54 -8.78
CA SER A 160 -6.55 -11.61 -9.48
C SER A 160 -6.40 -12.30 -10.85
N PHE A 161 -5.28 -12.10 -11.55
CA PHE A 161 -5.08 -12.59 -12.93
C PHE A 161 -4.31 -13.91 -13.05
N ALA A 162 -4.02 -14.58 -11.94
CA ALA A 162 -3.28 -15.83 -11.91
C ALA A 162 -3.70 -16.79 -13.04
N ASP A 163 -2.71 -17.30 -13.76
CA ASP A 163 -2.81 -18.25 -14.89
C ASP A 163 -3.37 -17.69 -16.21
N ARG A 164 -3.58 -16.37 -16.35
CA ARG A 164 -4.30 -15.80 -17.50
C ARG A 164 -3.57 -14.73 -18.30
N PHE A 165 -2.41 -14.25 -17.86
CA PHE A 165 -1.66 -13.19 -18.54
C PHE A 165 -0.34 -13.68 -19.11
N LYS A 166 -0.03 -13.25 -20.34
CA LYS A 166 1.33 -13.29 -20.85
C LYS A 166 2.17 -12.29 -20.04
N PHE A 167 3.41 -12.67 -19.71
CA PHE A 167 4.30 -11.83 -18.93
C PHE A 167 4.53 -10.45 -19.58
N SER A 168 4.73 -10.39 -20.89
CA SER A 168 4.89 -9.12 -21.62
C SER A 168 3.65 -8.21 -21.53
N ALA A 169 2.45 -8.80 -21.65
CA ALA A 169 1.20 -8.06 -21.51
C ALA A 169 1.03 -7.52 -20.08
N LEU A 170 1.45 -8.29 -19.07
CA LEU A 170 1.47 -7.82 -17.69
C LEU A 170 2.42 -6.63 -17.53
N MET A 171 3.66 -6.70 -18.05
CA MET A 171 4.60 -5.58 -17.92
C MET A 171 4.08 -4.30 -18.56
N LEU A 172 3.49 -4.37 -19.77
CA LEU A 172 2.88 -3.22 -20.42
C LEU A 172 1.69 -2.66 -19.63
N PHE A 173 0.83 -3.55 -19.13
CA PHE A 173 -0.31 -3.15 -18.31
C PHE A 173 0.15 -2.44 -17.02
N ILE A 174 1.13 -3.00 -16.31
CA ILE A 174 1.65 -2.40 -15.08
C ILE A 174 2.35 -1.07 -15.35
N THR A 175 3.13 -0.94 -16.43
CA THR A 175 3.71 0.36 -16.81
C THR A 175 2.62 1.42 -17.00
N GLY A 176 1.60 1.12 -17.80
CA GLY A 176 0.49 2.05 -18.02
C GLY A 176 -0.30 2.34 -16.75
N TRP A 177 -0.62 1.30 -15.97
CA TRP A 177 -1.41 1.42 -14.76
C TRP A 177 -0.68 2.19 -13.66
N SER A 178 0.62 1.96 -13.48
CA SER A 178 1.43 2.70 -12.50
C SER A 178 1.49 4.20 -12.82
N LEU A 179 1.58 4.58 -14.09
CA LEU A 179 1.65 6.00 -14.49
C LEU A 179 0.29 6.69 -14.59
N LEU A 180 -0.71 6.00 -15.14
CA LEU A 180 -2.01 6.60 -15.47
C LEU A 180 -3.05 6.42 -14.38
N VAL A 181 -2.84 5.51 -13.44
CA VAL A 181 -3.78 5.22 -12.35
C VAL A 181 -3.11 5.43 -11.00
N TYR A 182 -2.03 4.70 -10.70
CA TYR A 182 -1.41 4.77 -9.37
C TYR A 182 -0.86 6.16 -9.05
N SER A 183 0.02 6.73 -9.89
CA SER A 183 0.61 8.04 -9.64
C SER A 183 -0.45 9.15 -9.49
N PRO A 184 -1.49 9.26 -10.36
CA PRO A 184 -2.59 10.19 -10.15
C PRO A 184 -3.36 9.95 -8.86
N VAL A 185 -3.77 8.71 -8.54
CA VAL A 185 -4.51 8.41 -7.31
C VAL A 185 -3.68 8.75 -6.06
N CYS A 186 -2.39 8.45 -6.09
CA CYS A 186 -1.43 8.84 -5.07
C CYS A 186 -1.37 10.37 -4.91
N HIS A 187 -1.30 11.11 -6.03
CA HIS A 187 -1.34 12.57 -6.03
C HIS A 187 -2.64 13.11 -5.42
N TRP A 188 -3.80 12.56 -5.79
CA TRP A 188 -5.10 13.03 -5.31
C TRP A 188 -5.19 13.03 -3.79
N VAL A 189 -4.62 12.00 -3.16
CA VAL A 189 -4.80 11.68 -1.74
C VAL A 189 -3.65 12.18 -0.87
N TRP A 190 -2.40 12.02 -1.32
CA TRP A 190 -1.22 12.28 -0.50
C TRP A 190 -0.46 13.55 -0.86
N ALA A 191 -0.60 14.08 -2.08
CA ALA A 191 0.02 15.36 -2.40
C ALA A 191 -0.75 16.50 -1.74
N SER A 192 -0.04 17.52 -1.27
CA SER A 192 -0.63 18.69 -0.62
C SER A 192 -1.55 19.50 -1.55
N THR A 193 -1.35 19.37 -2.87
CA THR A 193 -2.16 19.99 -3.93
C THR A 193 -3.31 19.11 -4.41
N GLY A 194 -3.32 17.82 -4.05
CA GLY A 194 -4.33 16.84 -4.47
C GLY A 194 -5.75 17.18 -4.00
N PHE A 195 -6.74 16.95 -4.86
CA PHE A 195 -8.12 17.36 -4.56
C PHE A 195 -8.75 16.59 -3.37
N LEU A 196 -8.42 15.31 -3.17
CA LEU A 196 -8.93 14.53 -2.03
C LEU A 196 -8.21 14.93 -0.73
N ASN A 197 -6.91 15.24 -0.82
CA ASN A 197 -6.15 15.82 0.28
C ASN A 197 -6.78 17.15 0.75
N LYS A 198 -7.05 18.06 -0.21
CA LYS A 198 -7.73 19.34 0.06
C LYS A 198 -9.17 19.18 0.56
N ALA A 199 -9.86 18.10 0.18
CA ALA A 199 -11.18 17.77 0.69
C ALA A 199 -11.17 17.17 2.11
N GLY A 200 -9.99 16.94 2.71
CA GLY A 200 -9.84 16.39 4.06
C GLY A 200 -10.03 14.88 4.15
N VAL A 201 -9.82 14.14 3.04
CA VAL A 201 -9.86 12.67 3.07
C VAL A 201 -8.70 12.15 3.91
N LEU A 202 -9.03 11.34 4.92
CA LEU A 202 -8.06 10.71 5.79
C LEU A 202 -7.69 9.34 5.24
N ASP A 203 -6.53 9.25 4.61
CA ASP A 203 -5.94 7.99 4.18
C ASP A 203 -4.46 7.92 4.56
N PHE A 204 -4.21 7.36 5.75
CA PHE A 204 -2.91 7.37 6.40
C PHE A 204 -1.86 6.50 5.68
N ALA A 205 -2.25 5.29 5.28
CA ALA A 205 -1.32 4.30 4.71
C ALA A 205 -1.81 3.70 3.38
N GLY A 206 -2.85 4.26 2.75
CA GLY A 206 -3.23 3.87 1.39
C GLY A 206 -4.38 2.87 1.34
N GLY A 207 -5.36 3.00 2.23
CA GLY A 207 -6.66 2.37 2.10
C GLY A 207 -7.25 2.61 0.71
N THR A 208 -7.18 3.86 0.23
CA THR A 208 -7.60 4.22 -1.13
C THR A 208 -6.49 3.99 -2.15
N VAL A 209 -5.30 4.54 -1.91
CA VAL A 209 -4.19 4.57 -2.89
C VAL A 209 -3.68 3.18 -3.25
N VAL A 210 -3.64 2.27 -2.28
CA VAL A 210 -3.13 0.90 -2.44
C VAL A 210 -4.28 -0.09 -2.56
N HIS A 211 -5.08 -0.25 -1.51
CA HIS A 211 -5.95 -1.42 -1.39
C HIS A 211 -7.21 -1.35 -2.26
N ILE A 212 -7.97 -0.25 -2.18
CA ILE A 212 -9.15 -0.05 -3.04
C ILE A 212 -8.72 0.03 -4.51
N ASN A 213 -7.66 0.79 -4.79
CA ASN A 213 -7.14 0.96 -6.15
C ASN A 213 -6.76 -0.38 -6.81
N ALA A 214 -5.91 -1.18 -6.15
CA ALA A 214 -5.53 -2.50 -6.64
C ALA A 214 -6.71 -3.47 -6.69
N GLY A 215 -7.60 -3.43 -5.69
CA GLY A 215 -8.79 -4.28 -5.62
C GLY A 215 -9.74 -4.06 -6.78
N VAL A 216 -10.02 -2.79 -7.11
CA VAL A 216 -10.86 -2.42 -8.26
C VAL A 216 -10.18 -2.81 -9.57
N ALA A 217 -8.87 -2.54 -9.72
CA ALA A 217 -8.13 -2.94 -10.91
C ALA A 217 -8.15 -4.46 -11.13
N GLY A 218 -7.99 -5.24 -10.04
CA GLY A 218 -8.06 -6.69 -10.08
C GLY A 218 -9.46 -7.22 -10.41
N LEU A 219 -10.51 -6.59 -9.86
CA LEU A 219 -11.90 -6.92 -10.18
C LEU A 219 -12.19 -6.66 -11.66
N VAL A 220 -11.91 -5.45 -12.15
CA VAL A 220 -12.15 -5.05 -13.53
C VAL A 220 -11.38 -5.96 -14.50
N GLY A 221 -10.10 -6.23 -14.24
CA GLY A 221 -9.36 -7.12 -15.13
C GLY A 221 -9.87 -8.56 -15.09
N CYS A 222 -10.43 -9.05 -13.97
CA CYS A 222 -11.07 -10.36 -13.94
C CYS A 222 -12.32 -10.42 -14.80
N LEU A 223 -13.09 -9.32 -14.86
CA LEU A 223 -14.27 -9.20 -15.71
C LEU A 223 -13.88 -9.14 -17.20
N VAL A 224 -12.86 -8.36 -17.54
CA VAL A 224 -12.38 -8.18 -18.93
C VAL A 224 -11.75 -9.47 -19.48
N VAL A 225 -10.94 -10.15 -18.67
CA VAL A 225 -10.20 -11.35 -19.11
C VAL A 225 -11.10 -12.60 -19.16
N GLY A 226 -12.20 -12.60 -18.41
CA GLY A 226 -13.18 -13.68 -18.41
C GLY A 226 -12.76 -14.93 -17.63
N LYS A 227 -13.58 -15.99 -17.69
CA LYS A 227 -13.45 -17.19 -16.83
C LYS A 227 -12.15 -17.96 -17.07
N ARG A 228 -11.60 -18.55 -16.01
CA ARG A 228 -10.43 -19.45 -16.10
C ARG A 228 -10.78 -20.70 -16.90
N LYS A 229 -9.88 -21.12 -17.79
CA LYS A 229 -9.99 -22.41 -18.47
C LYS A 229 -9.98 -23.54 -17.43
N GLY A 230 -10.94 -24.45 -17.54
CA GLY A 230 -11.11 -25.58 -16.62
C GLY A 230 -11.88 -25.26 -15.33
N TYR A 231 -12.33 -24.02 -15.10
CA TYR A 231 -13.10 -23.67 -13.90
C TYR A 231 -14.39 -24.51 -13.80
N GLY A 232 -14.61 -25.14 -12.65
CA GLY A 232 -15.73 -26.05 -12.40
C GLY A 232 -15.52 -27.48 -12.91
N VAL A 233 -14.38 -27.78 -13.54
CA VAL A 233 -14.06 -29.11 -14.09
C VAL A 233 -12.71 -29.62 -13.59
N GLU A 234 -11.68 -28.77 -13.57
CA GLU A 234 -10.35 -29.08 -13.07
C GLU A 234 -10.22 -28.79 -11.56
N ASN A 235 -9.28 -29.46 -10.89
CA ASN A 235 -8.93 -29.17 -9.51
C ASN A 235 -8.16 -27.83 -9.41
N PHE A 236 -8.73 -26.88 -8.65
CA PHE A 236 -8.13 -25.57 -8.35
C PHE A 236 -7.58 -25.47 -6.92
N SER A 237 -7.40 -26.58 -6.21
CA SER A 237 -6.82 -26.56 -4.87
C SER A 237 -5.44 -25.86 -4.86
N PRO A 238 -5.18 -25.03 -3.82
CA PRO A 238 -3.89 -24.39 -3.61
C PRO A 238 -2.74 -25.38 -3.65
N HIS A 239 -1.61 -24.99 -4.24
CA HIS A 239 -0.45 -25.86 -4.31
C HIS A 239 0.17 -26.14 -2.94
N ASN A 240 0.33 -25.09 -2.12
CA ASN A 240 0.97 -25.18 -0.82
C ASN A 240 0.48 -24.05 0.09
N VAL A 241 -0.49 -24.35 0.95
CA VAL A 241 -1.01 -23.39 1.94
C VAL A 241 0.05 -22.97 2.97
N GLY A 242 1.13 -23.73 3.14
CA GLY A 242 2.27 -23.32 3.96
C GLY A 242 3.04 -22.14 3.37
N TYR A 243 3.19 -22.07 2.03
CA TYR A 243 3.75 -20.88 1.38
C TYR A 243 2.83 -19.68 1.53
N ALA A 244 1.51 -19.90 1.45
CA ALA A 244 0.54 -18.85 1.69
C ALA A 244 0.67 -18.31 3.13
N LEU A 245 0.82 -19.18 4.12
CA LEU A 245 1.01 -18.77 5.52
C LEU A 245 2.32 -18.01 5.73
N ILE A 246 3.44 -18.49 5.18
CA ILE A 246 4.74 -17.79 5.28
C ILE A 246 4.64 -16.40 4.63
N GLY A 247 4.05 -16.32 3.44
CA GLY A 247 3.84 -15.05 2.74
C GLY A 247 2.96 -14.09 3.53
N ALA A 248 1.87 -14.57 4.11
CA ALA A 248 0.99 -13.78 4.98
C ALA A 248 1.71 -13.28 6.25
N SER A 249 2.55 -14.11 6.87
CA SER A 249 3.34 -13.71 8.03
C SER A 249 4.35 -12.61 7.69
N LEU A 250 5.01 -12.70 6.53
CA LEU A 250 5.93 -11.67 6.05
C LEU A 250 5.19 -10.38 5.69
N LEU A 251 4.02 -10.47 5.06
CA LEU A 251 3.14 -9.33 4.82
C LEU A 251 2.78 -8.64 6.13
N TRP A 252 2.43 -9.40 7.17
CA TRP A 252 2.08 -8.86 8.47
C TRP A 252 3.26 -8.13 9.14
N VAL A 253 4.44 -8.75 9.17
CA VAL A 253 5.65 -8.08 9.72
C VAL A 253 5.99 -6.83 8.93
N GLY A 254 5.98 -6.91 7.60
CA GLY A 254 6.26 -5.77 6.74
C GLY A 254 5.23 -4.64 6.88
N TRP A 255 3.98 -4.98 7.25
CA TRP A 255 2.90 -4.02 7.47
C TRP A 255 3.18 -3.04 8.61
N PHE A 256 4.07 -3.39 9.56
CA PHE A 256 4.52 -2.41 10.56
C PHE A 256 5.27 -1.25 9.90
N GLY A 257 6.18 -1.52 8.96
CA GLY A 257 6.83 -0.45 8.19
C GLY A 257 5.88 0.27 7.23
N PHE A 258 4.79 -0.37 6.82
CA PHE A 258 3.77 0.21 5.95
C PHE A 258 2.86 1.21 6.69
N ASN A 259 2.58 0.96 7.97
CA ASN A 259 1.64 1.74 8.77
C ASN A 259 2.29 2.67 9.80
N ALA A 260 3.45 2.35 10.37
CA ALA A 260 3.93 2.99 11.61
C ALA A 260 4.96 4.11 11.40
#